data_AF-A0A0G1FL73-F1
#
_entry.id   AF-A0A0G1FL73-F1
#
_cell.length_a   1.000
_cell.length_b   1.000
_cell.length_c   1.000
_cell.angle_alpha   90.00
_cell.angle_beta   90.00
_cell.angle_gamma   90.00
#
_symmetry.space_group_name_H-M   'P 1'
#
loop_
_entity.id
_entity.type
_entity.pdbx_description
1 polymer ?
#
loop_
_entity_poly.entity_id
_entity_poly.type
_entity_poly.pdbx_seq_one_letter_code
_entity_poly.pdbx_strand_id
1 'polypeptide(L)'
;MKPHFWKRENFWIGLVVLVITFILSSLVRLLGGVFPNFELVLVLALSFFISDFWYFLIFLGVSLVWFKFLPFLVWEHLFFFGVGFISFVILRTFLSKRSLVVFLTLLLFWQIIFWVLFGNGPGTIISLSFLTEFIYGGILGSLFFILESWVKKRFS
;
A
#
# COMPACT_ATOMS: atom_id res chain seq x y z
N MET A 1 3.04 -19.27 28.58
CA MET A 1 2.19 -18.86 27.44
C MET A 1 3.07 -18.17 26.41
N LYS A 2 3.27 -18.75 25.22
CA LYS A 2 4.00 -18.04 24.16
C LYS A 2 3.08 -16.93 23.63
N PRO A 3 3.53 -15.67 23.54
CA PRO A 3 2.71 -14.60 23.00
C PRO A 3 2.23 -14.99 21.60
N HIS A 4 0.92 -15.15 21.45
CA HIS A 4 0.24 -15.45 20.17
C HIS A 4 0.23 -14.20 19.27
N PHE A 5 1.34 -13.46 19.24
CA PHE A 5 1.45 -12.11 18.68
C PHE A 5 2.35 -12.03 17.44
N TRP A 6 2.85 -13.16 16.94
CA TRP A 6 3.88 -13.16 15.88
C TRP A 6 3.63 -14.27 14.87
N LYS A 7 2.48 -14.23 14.16
CA LYS A 7 2.24 -15.16 13.05
C LYS A 7 3.31 -14.97 11.97
N ARG A 8 4.06 -16.04 11.70
CA ARG A 8 5.15 -16.05 10.71
C ARG A 8 4.66 -15.65 9.31
N GLU A 9 3.44 -16.03 8.97
CA GLU A 9 2.72 -15.63 7.75
C GLU A 9 2.67 -14.11 7.57
N ASN A 10 2.25 -13.34 8.60
CA ASN A 10 2.14 -11.88 8.52
C ASN A 10 3.50 -11.22 8.25
N PHE A 11 4.56 -11.75 8.86
CA PHE A 11 5.91 -11.27 8.62
C PHE A 11 6.33 -11.46 7.16
N TRP A 12 6.13 -12.67 6.61
CA TRP A 12 6.50 -12.94 5.22
C TRP A 12 5.66 -12.18 4.21
N ILE A 13 4.36 -12.01 4.46
CA ILE A 13 3.50 -11.17 3.62
C ILE A 13 4.04 -9.74 3.61
N GLY A 14 4.25 -9.15 4.79
CA GLY A 14 4.76 -7.77 4.89
C GLY A 14 6.11 -7.61 4.19
N LEU A 15 7.02 -8.56 4.39
CA LEU A 15 8.34 -8.55 3.78
C LEU A 15 8.28 -8.66 2.25
N VAL A 16 7.48 -9.58 1.72
CA VAL A 16 7.34 -9.79 0.27
C VAL A 16 6.73 -8.55 -0.39
N VAL A 17 5.66 -8.00 0.18
CA VAL A 17 5.03 -6.78 -0.35
C VAL A 17 6.03 -5.62 -0.33
N LEU A 18 6.77 -5.44 0.77
CA LEU A 18 7.75 -4.37 0.90
C LEU A 18 8.91 -4.50 -0.10
N VAL A 19 9.50 -5.69 -0.24
CA VAL A 19 10.62 -5.94 -1.16
C VAL A 19 10.19 -5.78 -2.63
N ILE A 20 9.02 -6.28 -3.01
CA ILE A 20 8.54 -6.17 -4.40
C ILE A 20 8.25 -4.72 -4.76
N THR A 21 7.55 -3.97 -3.89
CA THR A 21 7.34 -2.54 -4.13
C THR A 21 8.67 -1.80 -4.22
N PHE A 22 9.66 -2.15 -3.39
CA PHE A 22 10.99 -1.54 -3.44
C PHE A 22 11.72 -1.81 -4.77
N ILE A 23 11.72 -3.05 -5.25
CA ILE A 23 12.36 -3.42 -6.52
C ILE A 23 11.68 -2.70 -7.68
N LEU A 24 10.34 -2.72 -7.73
CA LEU A 24 9.58 -2.10 -8.81
C LEU A 24 9.76 -0.58 -8.83
N SER A 25 9.65 0.08 -7.67
CA SER A 25 9.87 1.53 -7.57
C SER A 25 11.30 1.93 -7.96
N SER A 26 12.30 1.13 -7.61
CA SER A 26 13.70 1.37 -8.00
C SER A 26 13.94 1.19 -9.51
N LEU A 27 13.41 0.11 -10.10
CA LEU A 27 13.53 -0.15 -11.54
C LEU A 27 12.87 0.94 -12.37
N VAL A 28 11.67 1.36 -11.98
CA VAL A 28 10.93 2.43 -12.66
C VAL A 28 11.72 3.74 -12.67
N ARG A 29 12.34 4.11 -11.55
CA ARG A 29 13.18 5.32 -11.45
C ARG A 29 14.42 5.25 -12.32
N LEU A 30 15.09 4.11 -12.34
CA LEU A 30 16.27 3.88 -13.19
C LEU A 30 15.93 4.03 -14.67
N LEU A 31 14.73 3.64 -15.07
CA LEU A 31 14.25 3.73 -16.45
C LEU A 31 13.65 5.11 -16.81
N GLY A 32 13.73 6.10 -15.91
CA GLY A 32 13.18 7.44 -16.12
C GLY A 32 11.65 7.48 -16.19
N GLY A 33 10.97 6.42 -15.74
CA GLY A 33 9.52 6.37 -15.71
C GLY A 33 8.97 7.22 -14.56
N VAL A 34 8.08 8.16 -14.87
CA VAL A 34 7.19 8.78 -13.88
C VAL A 34 5.96 7.88 -13.79
N PHE A 35 5.88 7.10 -12.72
CA PHE A 35 4.93 5.98 -12.60
C PHE A 35 4.43 5.90 -11.14
N PRO A 36 3.35 5.14 -10.86
CA PRO A 36 2.30 5.44 -9.88
C PRO A 36 2.76 5.71 -8.45
N ASN A 37 1.83 6.23 -7.65
CA ASN A 37 1.95 6.30 -6.20
C ASN A 37 2.05 4.87 -5.58
N PHE A 38 3.21 4.24 -5.75
CA PHE A 38 3.55 2.90 -5.26
C PHE A 38 3.45 2.83 -3.74
N GLU A 39 3.74 3.96 -3.09
CA GLU A 39 3.62 4.18 -1.66
C GLU A 39 2.18 3.95 -1.21
N LEU A 40 1.20 4.54 -1.90
CA LEU A 40 -0.22 4.35 -1.61
C LEU A 40 -0.62 2.88 -1.72
N VAL A 41 -0.23 2.22 -2.82
CA VAL A 41 -0.56 0.80 -3.06
C VAL A 41 0.04 -0.09 -1.97
N LEU A 42 1.29 0.17 -1.59
CA LEU A 42 1.98 -0.57 -0.53
C LEU A 42 1.32 -0.35 0.83
N VAL A 43 1.04 0.90 1.21
CA VAL A 43 0.39 1.22 2.49
C VAL A 43 -0.96 0.53 2.58
N LEU A 44 -1.74 0.54 1.51
CA LEU A 44 -3.01 -0.17 1.46
C LEU A 44 -2.82 -1.69 1.50
N ALA A 45 -1.83 -2.24 0.80
CA ALA A 45 -1.53 -3.67 0.82
C ALA A 45 -1.12 -4.15 2.22
N LEU A 46 -0.28 -3.41 2.93
CA LEU A 46 0.08 -3.69 4.31
C LEU A 46 -1.16 -3.67 5.21
N SER A 47 -2.01 -2.67 5.05
CA SER A 47 -3.28 -2.54 5.81
C SER A 47 -4.23 -3.70 5.54
N PHE A 48 -4.25 -4.20 4.30
CA PHE A 48 -5.15 -5.24 3.83
C PHE A 48 -4.69 -6.64 4.25
N PHE A 49 -3.42 -6.97 4.04
CA PHE A 49 -2.95 -8.35 4.16
C PHE A 49 -2.38 -8.69 5.54
N ILE A 50 -1.72 -7.75 6.22
CA ILE A 50 -1.13 -8.02 7.53
C ILE A 50 -2.22 -8.04 8.58
N SER A 51 -2.44 -9.19 9.22
CA SER A 51 -3.49 -9.36 10.24
C SER A 51 -3.15 -8.76 11.60
N ASP A 52 -1.88 -8.80 11.96
CA ASP A 52 -1.38 -8.38 13.27
C ASP A 52 -1.02 -6.89 13.29
N PHE A 53 -1.49 -6.18 14.31
CA PHE A 53 -1.30 -4.75 14.46
C PHE A 53 0.18 -4.35 14.59
N TRP A 54 0.98 -5.13 15.32
CA TRP A 54 2.39 -4.80 15.56
C TRP A 54 3.22 -4.99 14.30
N TYR A 55 3.01 -6.09 13.56
CA TYR A 55 3.66 -6.24 12.26
C TYR A 55 3.23 -5.14 11.29
N PHE A 56 1.94 -4.78 11.27
CA PHE A 56 1.46 -3.69 10.43
C PHE A 56 2.19 -2.38 10.76
N LEU A 57 2.29 -2.00 12.04
CA LEU A 57 3.01 -0.80 12.45
C LEU A 57 4.51 -0.85 12.09
N ILE A 58 5.16 -2.00 12.26
CA ILE A 58 6.58 -2.18 11.91
C ILE A 58 6.77 -1.99 10.40
N PHE A 59 6.01 -2.71 9.56
CA PHE A 59 6.16 -2.62 8.12
C PHE A 59 5.71 -1.25 7.59
N LEU A 60 4.69 -0.63 8.18
CA LEU A 60 4.29 0.73 7.84
C LEU A 60 5.43 1.72 8.17
N GLY A 61 5.98 1.66 9.38
CA GLY A 61 7.11 2.51 9.78
C GLY A 61 8.33 2.34 8.89
N VAL A 62 8.72 1.08 8.61
CA VAL A 62 9.83 0.76 7.70
C VAL A 62 9.55 1.31 6.30
N SER A 63 8.32 1.12 5.79
CA SER A 63 7.96 1.64 4.46
C SER A 63 8.14 3.16 4.39
N LEU A 64 7.61 3.91 5.35
CA LEU A 64 7.72 5.37 5.40
C LEU A 64 9.17 5.87 5.48
N VAL A 65 10.04 5.18 6.24
CA VAL A 65 11.47 5.54 6.30
C VAL A 65 12.19 5.22 4.99
N TRP A 66 11.84 4.10 4.35
CA TRP A 66 12.51 3.66 3.13
C TRP A 66 12.17 4.55 1.93
N PHE A 67 10.95 5.09 1.85
CA PHE A 67 10.60 6.08 0.81
C PHE A 67 11.20 7.47 1.05
N LYS A 68 11.81 7.72 2.20
CA LYS A 68 12.49 8.98 2.53
C LYS A 68 13.73 9.27 1.66
N PHE A 69 14.17 8.30 0.85
CA PHE A 69 15.18 8.52 -0.20
C PHE A 69 14.67 9.34 -1.40
N LEU A 70 13.43 9.84 -1.36
CA LEU A 70 12.88 10.82 -2.30
C LEU A 70 12.67 12.18 -1.62
N PRO A 71 12.67 13.28 -2.38
CA PRO A 71 12.40 14.63 -1.88
C PRO A 71 10.90 14.82 -1.60
N PHE A 72 10.29 13.95 -0.80
CA PHE A 72 8.89 14.07 -0.40
C PHE A 72 8.75 15.00 0.80
N LEU A 73 7.69 15.81 0.79
CA LEU A 73 7.37 16.71 1.89
C LEU A 73 6.94 15.89 3.11
N VAL A 74 7.26 16.37 4.32
CA VAL A 74 6.87 15.73 5.59
C VAL A 74 5.35 15.44 5.63
N TRP A 75 4.55 16.29 4.98
CA TRP A 75 3.10 16.16 4.89
C TRP A 75 2.61 14.91 4.13
N GLU A 76 3.31 14.49 3.08
CA GLU A 76 2.94 13.29 2.31
C GLU A 76 3.16 12.03 3.16
N HIS A 77 4.21 11.99 3.98
CA HIS A 77 4.46 10.88 4.90
C HIS A 77 3.38 10.78 5.98
N LEU A 78 2.97 11.92 6.55
CA LEU A 78 1.87 11.98 7.51
C LEU A 78 0.55 11.53 6.86
N PHE A 79 0.33 11.90 5.60
CA PHE A 79 -0.81 11.42 4.82
C PHE A 79 -0.77 9.89 4.68
N PHE A 80 0.31 9.31 4.18
CA PHE A 80 0.43 7.86 4.02
C PHE A 80 0.32 7.10 5.34
N PHE A 81 0.91 7.62 6.42
CA PHE A 81 0.73 7.06 7.75
C PHE A 81 -0.75 7.04 8.15
N GLY A 82 -1.45 8.17 7.98
CA GLY A 82 -2.88 8.30 8.26
C GLY A 82 -3.73 7.37 7.40
N VAL A 83 -3.47 7.30 6.09
CA VAL A 83 -4.16 6.40 5.15
C VAL A 83 -4.01 4.96 5.58
N GLY A 84 -2.79 4.53 5.90
CA GLY A 84 -2.53 3.17 6.37
C GLY A 84 -3.29 2.87 7.65
N PHE A 85 -3.18 3.74 8.64
CA PHE A 85 -3.82 3.54 9.93
C PHE A 85 -5.36 3.51 9.82
N ILE A 86 -5.95 4.49 9.13
CA ILE A 86 -7.40 4.56 8.92
C ILE A 86 -7.87 3.34 8.14
N SER A 87 -7.18 2.95 7.07
CA SER A 87 -7.55 1.78 6.26
C SER A 87 -7.47 0.50 7.08
N PHE A 88 -6.42 0.33 7.90
CA PHE A 88 -6.28 -0.82 8.80
C PHE A 88 -7.46 -0.89 9.77
N VAL A 89 -7.81 0.22 10.43
CA VAL A 89 -8.96 0.28 11.36
C VAL A 89 -10.27 -0.03 10.63
N ILE A 90 -10.50 0.56 9.46
CA ILE A 90 -11.72 0.33 8.67
C ILE A 90 -11.86 -1.15 8.29
N LEU A 91 -10.79 -1.74 7.80
CA LEU A 91 -10.75 -3.14 7.36
C LEU A 91 -10.88 -4.15 8.50
N ARG A 92 -10.59 -3.74 9.74
CA ARG A 92 -10.73 -4.60 10.93
C ARG A 92 -12.10 -4.47 11.59
N THR A 93 -12.66 -3.27 11.55
CA THR A 93 -13.84 -2.93 12.34
C THR A 93 -15.13 -3.06 11.52
N PHE A 94 -15.09 -2.68 10.24
CA PHE A 94 -16.31 -2.52 9.44
C PHE A 94 -16.43 -3.51 8.28
N LEU A 95 -15.33 -4.14 7.84
CA LEU A 95 -15.35 -5.01 6.66
C LEU A 95 -15.03 -6.46 7.04
N SER A 96 -16.02 -7.35 6.89
CA SER A 96 -15.82 -8.78 7.16
C SER A 96 -15.15 -9.53 6.01
N LYS A 97 -15.21 -9.00 4.78
CA LYS A 97 -14.64 -9.62 3.58
C LYS A 97 -13.51 -8.79 2.99
N ARG A 98 -12.34 -9.44 2.87
CA ARG A 98 -11.14 -8.93 2.19
C ARG A 98 -11.16 -9.42 0.75
N SER A 99 -11.68 -8.60 -0.17
CA SER A 99 -11.71 -8.91 -1.60
C SER A 99 -10.92 -7.89 -2.43
N LEU A 100 -10.53 -8.30 -3.64
CA LEU A 100 -9.86 -7.42 -4.59
C LEU A 100 -10.71 -6.17 -4.89
N VAL A 101 -12.04 -6.32 -5.00
CA VAL A 101 -12.96 -5.20 -5.23
C VAL A 101 -12.85 -4.17 -4.11
N VAL A 102 -12.87 -4.59 -2.84
CA VAL A 102 -12.74 -3.68 -1.69
C VAL A 102 -11.39 -2.96 -1.72
N PHE A 103 -10.31 -3.67 -2.06
CA PHE A 103 -9.00 -3.06 -2.20
C PHE A 103 -8.97 -2.00 -3.30
N LEU A 104 -9.49 -2.31 -4.49
CA LEU A 104 -9.54 -1.36 -5.61
C LEU A 104 -10.41 -0.15 -5.30
N THR A 105 -11.53 -0.33 -4.58
CA THR A 105 -12.36 0.79 -4.11
C THR A 105 -11.62 1.68 -3.13
N LEU A 106 -10.90 1.10 -2.16
CA LEU A 106 -10.08 1.87 -1.21
C LEU A 106 -8.94 2.58 -1.93
N LEU A 107 -8.28 1.92 -2.88
CA LEU A 107 -7.23 2.51 -3.69
C LEU A 107 -7.76 3.72 -4.46
N LEU A 108 -8.89 3.58 -5.17
CA LEU A 108 -9.51 4.67 -5.90
C LEU A 108 -9.87 5.83 -4.97
N PHE A 109 -10.49 5.53 -3.83
CA PHE A 109 -10.90 6.53 -2.84
C PHE A 109 -9.70 7.33 -2.32
N TRP A 110 -8.66 6.66 -1.84
CA TRP A 110 -7.48 7.35 -1.30
C TRP A 110 -6.65 8.04 -2.38
N GLN A 111 -6.64 7.52 -3.60
CA GLN A 111 -5.97 8.18 -4.71
C GLN A 111 -6.69 9.47 -5.11
N ILE A 112 -8.02 9.50 -5.12
CA ILE A 112 -8.78 10.75 -5.30
C ILE A 112 -8.39 11.76 -4.23
N ILE A 113 -8.38 11.36 -2.95
CA ILE A 113 -8.01 12.26 -1.84
C ILE A 113 -6.56 12.76 -2.00
N PHE A 114 -5.63 11.87 -2.33
CA PHE A 114 -4.23 12.24 -2.57
C PHE A 114 -4.12 13.31 -3.65
N TRP A 115 -4.78 13.11 -4.79
CA TRP A 115 -4.76 14.07 -5.89
C TRP A 115 -5.50 15.37 -5.57
N VAL A 116 -6.54 15.36 -4.73
CA VAL A 116 -7.20 16.59 -4.25
C VAL A 116 -6.28 17.41 -3.35
N LEU A 117 -5.49 16.75 -2.50
CA LEU A 117 -4.64 17.43 -1.51
C LEU A 117 -3.29 17.88 -2.08
N PHE A 118 -2.70 17.06 -2.95
CA PHE A 118 -1.33 17.26 -3.45
C PHE A 118 -1.27 17.50 -4.97
N GLY A 119 -2.38 17.32 -5.69
CA GLY A 119 -2.46 17.64 -7.11
C GLY A 119 -2.57 19.15 -7.35
N ASN A 120 -2.15 19.57 -8.54
CA ASN A 120 -2.19 20.97 -8.98
C ASN A 120 -3.61 21.44 -9.38
N GLY A 121 -4.63 21.10 -8.58
CA GLY A 121 -6.02 21.55 -8.74
C GLY A 121 -7.01 20.46 -9.19
N PRO A 122 -8.34 20.68 -9.05
CA PRO A 122 -9.37 19.65 -9.24
C PRO A 122 -9.45 19.05 -10.65
N GLY A 123 -8.93 19.75 -11.67
CA GLY A 123 -8.85 19.24 -13.04
C GLY A 123 -7.88 18.05 -13.21
N THR A 124 -6.99 17.81 -12.25
CA THR A 124 -6.05 16.70 -12.31
C THR A 124 -6.71 15.33 -12.07
N ILE A 125 -7.91 15.27 -11.51
CA ILE A 125 -8.63 14.00 -11.25
C ILE A 125 -9.11 13.36 -12.56
N ILE A 126 -9.36 14.17 -13.60
CA ILE A 126 -9.78 13.72 -14.94
C ILE A 126 -8.55 13.53 -15.86
N SER A 127 -7.33 13.72 -15.33
CA SER A 127 -6.12 13.63 -16.13
C SER A 127 -5.81 12.20 -16.55
N LEU A 128 -5.13 12.07 -17.70
CA LEU A 128 -4.59 10.79 -18.15
C LEU A 128 -3.62 10.22 -17.10
N SER A 129 -2.82 11.07 -16.44
CA SER A 129 -1.92 10.66 -15.35
C SER A 129 -2.67 9.97 -14.22
N PHE A 130 -3.78 10.54 -13.73
CA PHE A 130 -4.58 9.90 -12.67
C PHE A 130 -5.07 8.50 -13.09
N LEU A 131 -5.64 8.38 -14.29
CA LEU A 131 -6.16 7.11 -14.80
C LEU A 131 -5.04 6.07 -14.93
N THR A 132 -3.91 6.49 -15.51
CA THR A 132 -2.73 5.64 -15.69
C THR A 132 -2.18 5.16 -14.35
N GLU A 133 -2.08 6.04 -13.36
CA GLU A 133 -1.65 5.67 -12.01
C GLU A 133 -2.61 4.68 -11.35
N PHE A 134 -3.92 4.88 -11.49
CA PHE A 134 -4.91 3.97 -10.92
C PHE A 134 -4.85 2.59 -11.57
N ILE A 135 -4.72 2.52 -12.89
CA ILE A 135 -4.60 1.24 -13.63
C ILE A 135 -3.36 0.49 -13.15
N TYR A 136 -2.19 1.14 -13.10
CA TYR A 136 -0.97 0.48 -12.65
C TYR A 136 -1.01 0.11 -11.17
N GLY A 137 -1.57 0.96 -10.32
CA GLY A 137 -1.79 0.64 -8.91
C GLY A 137 -2.75 -0.54 -8.72
N GLY A 138 -3.80 -0.63 -9.53
CA GLY A 138 -4.75 -1.74 -9.53
C GLY A 138 -4.14 -3.06 -10.00
N ILE A 139 -3.28 -3.03 -11.04
CA ILE A 139 -2.52 -4.19 -11.50
C ILE A 139 -1.58 -4.67 -10.39
N LEU A 140 -0.83 -3.75 -9.77
CA LEU A 140 0.08 -4.07 -8.69
C LEU A 140 -0.66 -4.63 -7.45
N GLY A 141 -1.79 -4.03 -7.09
CA GLY A 141 -2.66 -4.52 -6.03
C GLY A 141 -3.13 -5.96 -6.31
N SER A 142 -3.58 -6.22 -7.54
CA SER A 142 -4.01 -7.56 -7.97
C SER A 142 -2.88 -8.58 -7.88
N LEU A 143 -1.66 -8.20 -8.26
CA LEU A 143 -0.46 -9.02 -8.10
C LEU A 143 -0.23 -9.37 -6.62
N PHE A 144 -0.40 -8.41 -5.71
CA PHE A 144 -0.24 -8.66 -4.28
C PHE A 144 -1.27 -9.63 -3.71
N PHE A 145 -2.51 -9.67 -4.21
CA PHE A 145 -3.47 -10.71 -3.80
C PHE A 145 -3.03 -12.13 -4.19
N ILE A 146 -2.45 -12.27 -5.39
CA ILE A 146 -1.91 -13.55 -5.87
C ILE A 146 -0.72 -13.96 -4.99
N LEU A 147 0.17 -13.00 -4.71
CA LEU A 147 1.35 -13.23 -3.88
C LEU A 147 0.99 -13.53 -2.43
N GLU A 148 0.03 -12.81 -1.84
CA GLU A 148 -0.51 -13.09 -0.51
C GLU A 148 -0.96 -14.55 -0.46
N SER A 149 -1.82 -14.96 -1.40
CA SER A 149 -2.33 -16.34 -1.48
C SER A 149 -1.21 -17.37 -1.57
N TRP A 150 -0.14 -17.07 -2.31
CA TRP A 150 1.05 -17.93 -2.40
C TRP A 150 1.83 -18.00 -1.08
N VAL A 151 2.06 -16.87 -0.40
CA VAL A 151 2.74 -16.81 0.89
C VAL A 151 1.94 -17.56 1.95
N LYS A 152 0.62 -17.39 2.01
CA LYS A 152 -0.25 -18.12 2.97
C LYS A 152 -0.12 -19.63 2.81
N LYS A 153 -0.15 -20.12 1.57
CA LYS A 153 0.00 -21.57 1.29
C LYS A 153 1.36 -22.12 1.73
N ARG A 154 2.40 -21.29 1.79
CA ARG A 154 3.77 -21.70 2.14
C ARG A 154 4.11 -21.58 3.62
N PHE A 155 3.51 -20.63 4.33
CA PHE A 155 3.91 -20.23 5.68
C PHE A 155 2.78 -20.22 6.72
N SER A 156 1.58 -20.71 6.37
CA SER A 156 0.48 -20.98 7.31
C SER A 156 0.73 -22.20 8.18
#